data_AF-A0A7L4I9F9-F1
#
_entry.id   AF-A0A7L4I9F9-F1
#
_cell.length_a   1.000
_cell.length_b   1.000
_cell.length_c   1.000
_cell.angle_alpha   90.00
_cell.angle_beta   90.00
_cell.angle_gamma   90.00
#
_symmetry.space_group_name_H-M   'P 1'
#
loop_
_entity.id
_entity.type
_entity.pdbx_description
1 polymer ?
#
loop_
_entity_poly.entity_id
_entity_poly.type
_entity_poly.pdbx_seq_one_letter_code
_entity_poly.pdbx_strand_id
1 'polypeptide(L)'
;QHPGGEEVLREQAGGDATENFEDVGHSTDARTLSETFIVGELHPVTMIFFFFLTCWLSLSKLLFQKLPSSSWSSWVIPAVAAIIVALMYRSYMSE
;
A
#
# COMPACT_ATOMS: atom_id res chain seq x y z
N GLN A 1 -3.89 -17.04 -25.79
CA GLN A 1 -2.69 -17.51 -25.07
C GLN A 1 -1.73 -16.33 -24.95
N HIS A 2 -1.07 -16.16 -23.81
CA HIS A 2 -0.20 -15.01 -23.55
C HIS A 2 1.28 -15.40 -23.76
N PRO A 3 2.05 -14.69 -24.61
CA PRO A 3 3.45 -15.02 -24.87
C PRO A 3 4.36 -14.95 -23.63
N GLY A 4 4.01 -14.13 -22.64
CA GLY A 4 4.77 -13.96 -21.39
C GLY A 4 4.43 -14.97 -20.29
N GLY A 5 3.66 -16.01 -20.59
CA GLY A 5 3.18 -17.00 -19.60
C GLY A 5 1.83 -16.62 -18.97
N GLU A 6 1.17 -17.58 -18.33
CA GLU A 6 -0.13 -17.38 -17.64
C GLU A 6 0.04 -16.85 -16.21
N GLU A 7 1.23 -17.01 -15.65
CA GLU A 7 1.58 -16.70 -14.27
C GLU A 7 1.38 -15.22 -13.99
N VAL A 8 1.87 -14.37 -14.89
CA VAL A 8 1.73 -12.91 -14.81
C VAL A 8 0.27 -12.46 -14.91
N LEU A 9 -0.57 -13.19 -15.65
CA LEU A 9 -2.00 -12.89 -15.73
C LEU A 9 -2.72 -13.30 -14.44
N ARG A 10 -2.31 -14.43 -13.86
CA ARG A 10 -2.90 -14.95 -12.61
C ARG A 10 -2.53 -14.10 -11.40
N GLU A 11 -1.33 -13.52 -11.38
CA GLU A 11 -0.90 -12.58 -10.34
C GLU A 11 -1.71 -11.28 -10.34
N GLN A 12 -2.12 -10.80 -11.52
CA GLN A 12 -2.91 -9.57 -11.67
C GLN A 12 -4.42 -9.83 -11.78
N ALA A 13 -4.87 -11.08 -11.67
CA ALA A 13 -6.27 -11.45 -11.86
C ALA A 13 -7.18 -10.82 -10.79
N GLY A 14 -8.28 -10.20 -11.25
CA GLY A 14 -9.27 -9.57 -10.37
C GLY A 14 -8.90 -8.16 -9.86
N GLY A 15 -7.72 -7.64 -10.25
CA GLY A 15 -7.30 -6.28 -9.98
C GLY A 15 -7.28 -5.39 -11.24
N ASP A 16 -6.80 -4.17 -11.07
CA ASP A 16 -6.44 -3.28 -12.17
C ASP A 16 -4.97 -3.49 -12.53
N ALA A 17 -4.73 -4.00 -13.75
CA ALA A 17 -3.39 -4.31 -14.26
C ALA A 17 -2.84 -3.24 -15.21
N THR A 18 -3.49 -2.07 -15.29
CA THR A 18 -3.14 -1.01 -16.27
C THR A 18 -1.69 -0.54 -16.12
N GLU A 19 -1.21 -0.36 -14.89
CA GLU A 19 0.17 0.05 -14.61
C GLU A 19 1.17 -0.98 -15.14
N ASN A 20 1.02 -2.25 -14.75
CA ASN A 20 1.88 -3.34 -15.22
C ASN A 20 1.84 -3.50 -16.75
N PHE A 21 0.68 -3.29 -17.38
CA PHE A 21 0.54 -3.39 -18.83
C PHE A 21 1.31 -2.29 -19.56
N GLU A 22 1.24 -1.05 -19.06
CA GLU A 22 1.93 0.11 -19.63
C GLU A 22 3.44 0.09 -19.34
N ASP A 23 3.86 -0.36 -18.15
CA ASP A 23 5.27 -0.48 -17.77
C ASP A 23 6.04 -1.47 -18.66
N VAL A 24 5.39 -2.57 -19.05
CA VAL A 24 5.97 -3.55 -19.99
C VAL A 24 6.05 -2.99 -21.43
N GLY A 25 5.21 -2.02 -21.78
CA GLY A 25 5.24 -1.38 -23.10
C GLY A 25 4.82 -2.31 -24.25
N HIS A 26 3.62 -2.89 -24.14
CA HIS A 26 3.07 -3.77 -25.18
C HIS A 26 2.94 -3.08 -26.55
N SER A 27 3.17 -3.85 -27.63
CA SER A 27 3.05 -3.37 -29.02
C SER A 27 1.62 -2.99 -29.38
N THR A 28 1.45 -2.25 -30.48
CA THR A 28 0.12 -1.89 -31.02
C THR A 28 -0.71 -3.12 -31.31
N ASP A 29 -0.11 -4.17 -31.87
CA ASP A 29 -0.81 -5.41 -32.20
C ASP A 29 -1.33 -6.11 -30.94
N ALA A 30 -0.57 -6.08 -29.84
CA ALA A 30 -1.00 -6.62 -28.56
C ALA A 30 -2.17 -5.82 -27.96
N ARG A 31 -2.16 -4.49 -28.11
CA ARG A 31 -3.29 -3.64 -27.72
C ARG A 31 -4.54 -3.94 -28.55
N THR A 32 -4.43 -4.04 -29.87
CA THR A 32 -5.56 -4.40 -30.74
C THR A 32 -6.09 -5.79 -30.43
N LEU A 33 -5.21 -6.75 -30.11
CA LEU A 33 -5.64 -8.07 -29.68
C LEU A 33 -6.41 -8.00 -28.34
N SER A 34 -6.02 -7.14 -27.40
CA SER A 34 -6.71 -6.98 -26.11
C SER A 34 -8.16 -6.52 -26.26
N GLU A 35 -8.47 -5.71 -27.29
CA GLU A 35 -9.82 -5.23 -27.58
C GLU A 35 -10.78 -6.38 -27.88
N THR A 36 -10.28 -7.48 -28.48
CA THR A 36 -11.10 -8.67 -28.77
C THR A 36 -11.51 -9.46 -27.52
N PHE A 37 -10.84 -9.22 -26.38
CA PHE A 37 -11.12 -9.87 -25.10
C PHE A 37 -11.92 -8.98 -24.13
N ILE A 38 -12.38 -7.80 -24.57
CA ILE A 38 -13.22 -6.93 -23.74
C ILE A 38 -14.61 -7.57 -23.59
N VAL A 39 -14.98 -7.88 -22.36
CA VAL A 39 -16.31 -8.43 -22.02
C VAL A 39 -17.27 -7.35 -21.49
N GLY A 40 -16.73 -6.24 -20.99
CA GLY A 40 -17.50 -5.10 -20.47
C GLY A 40 -16.61 -4.07 -19.78
N GLU A 41 -17.24 -3.03 -19.26
CA GLU A 41 -16.56 -1.94 -18.53
C GLU A 41 -16.92 -1.95 -17.05
N LEU A 42 -16.03 -1.40 -16.22
CA LEU A 42 -16.22 -1.34 -14.79
C LEU A 42 -17.30 -0.30 -14.43
N HIS A 43 -18.23 -0.70 -13.55
CA HIS A 43 -19.36 0.14 -13.17
C HIS A 43 -18.90 1.48 -12.53
N PRO A 44 -19.50 2.63 -12.90
CA PRO A 44 -19.03 3.95 -12.46
C PRO A 44 -19.04 4.13 -10.94
N VAL A 45 -20.01 3.53 -10.24
CA VAL A 45 -20.06 3.57 -8.76
C VAL A 45 -18.85 2.86 -8.15
N THR A 46 -18.41 1.75 -8.74
CA THR A 46 -17.24 1.00 -8.29
C THR A 46 -15.97 1.83 -8.51
N MET A 47 -15.87 2.53 -9.66
CA MET A 47 -14.73 3.42 -9.94
C MET A 47 -14.62 4.56 -8.93
N ILE A 48 -15.75 5.20 -8.60
CA ILE A 48 -15.82 6.24 -7.58
C ILE A 48 -15.38 5.68 -6.23
N PHE A 49 -15.90 4.51 -5.84
CA PHE A 49 -15.53 3.87 -4.58
C PHE A 49 -14.02 3.56 -4.49
N PHE A 50 -13.41 2.99 -5.54
CA PHE A 50 -11.97 2.73 -5.57
C PHE A 50 -11.14 4.02 -5.52
N PHE A 51 -11.55 5.07 -6.24
CA PHE A 51 -10.86 6.36 -6.19
C PHE A 51 -10.93 6.99 -4.79
N PHE A 52 -12.10 6.99 -4.16
CA PHE A 52 -12.24 7.49 -2.80
C PHE A 52 -11.49 6.64 -1.78
N LEU A 53 -11.51 5.32 -1.91
CA LEU A 53 -10.81 4.43 -1.00
C LEU A 53 -9.30 4.58 -1.12
N THR A 54 -8.75 4.57 -2.34
CA THR A 54 -7.30 4.75 -2.56
C THR A 54 -6.84 6.14 -2.15
N CYS A 55 -7.62 7.18 -2.43
CA CYS A 55 -7.33 8.55 -2.01
C CYS A 55 -7.43 8.71 -0.49
N TRP A 56 -8.47 8.16 0.15
CA TRP A 56 -8.61 8.16 1.61
C TRP A 56 -7.49 7.39 2.28
N LEU A 57 -7.11 6.22 1.75
CA LEU A 57 -6.00 5.43 2.30
C LEU A 57 -4.68 6.19 2.17
N SER A 58 -4.41 6.78 1.01
CA SER A 58 -3.22 7.61 0.77
C SER A 58 -3.19 8.85 1.67
N LEU A 59 -4.32 9.55 1.81
CA LEU A 59 -4.46 10.71 2.68
C LEU A 59 -4.36 10.33 4.17
N SER A 60 -4.90 9.18 4.57
CA SER A 60 -4.77 8.66 5.93
C SER A 60 -3.33 8.28 6.24
N LYS A 61 -2.60 7.69 5.29
CA LYS A 61 -1.18 7.35 5.40
C LYS A 61 -0.33 8.61 5.50
N LEU A 62 -0.67 9.64 4.74
CA LEU A 62 -0.07 10.97 4.81
C LEU A 62 -0.37 11.68 6.14
N LEU A 63 -1.60 11.61 6.64
CA LEU A 63 -2.01 12.16 7.94
C LEU A 63 -1.32 11.44 9.10
N PHE A 64 -1.15 10.11 9.02
CA PHE A 64 -0.45 9.32 10.04
C PHE A 64 1.06 9.61 10.04
N GLN A 65 1.68 9.76 8.87
CA GLN A 65 3.09 10.18 8.77
C GLN A 65 3.32 11.64 9.19
N LYS A 66 2.30 12.50 9.07
CA LYS A 66 2.39 13.92 9.41
C LYS A 66 2.06 14.22 10.87
N LEU A 67 1.86 13.22 11.74
CA LEU A 67 2.08 13.49 13.17
C LEU A 67 3.54 13.88 13.33
N PRO A 68 3.86 15.11 13.77
CA PRO A 68 5.24 15.50 13.97
C PRO A 68 5.81 14.65 15.10
N SER A 69 6.48 13.55 14.75
CA SER A 69 7.47 12.93 15.63
C SER A 69 8.66 13.89 15.68
N SER A 70 8.47 14.94 16.47
CA SER A 70 9.49 15.90 16.81
C SER A 70 10.76 15.14 17.24
N SER A 71 11.90 15.34 16.59
CA SER A 71 13.12 14.51 16.76
C SER A 71 13.52 14.25 18.22
N TRP A 72 13.21 15.15 19.14
CA TRP A 72 13.42 14.95 20.58
C TRP A 72 12.58 13.79 21.16
N SER A 73 11.32 13.58 20.74
CA SER A 73 10.46 12.52 21.30
C SER A 73 10.94 11.11 20.94
N SER A 74 11.59 10.95 19.80
CA SER A 74 12.19 9.67 19.36
C SER A 74 13.25 9.14 20.33
N TRP A 75 13.97 10.04 21.02
CA TRP A 75 15.00 9.67 22.00
C TRP A 75 14.51 9.78 23.44
N VAL A 76 13.62 10.75 23.71
CA VAL A 76 13.12 11.03 25.05
C VAL A 76 12.17 9.95 25.54
N ILE A 77 11.25 9.45 24.70
CA ILE A 77 10.28 8.42 25.11
C ILE A 77 10.98 7.12 25.53
N PRO A 78 11.94 6.56 24.76
CA PRO A 78 12.70 5.40 25.20
C PRO A 78 13.53 5.64 26.46
N ALA A 79 14.16 6.81 26.60
CA ALA A 79 14.97 7.14 27.77
C ALA A 79 14.14 7.19 29.06
N VAL A 80 12.97 7.83 29.02
CA VAL A 80 12.05 7.91 30.17
C VAL A 80 11.51 6.52 30.51
N ALA A 81 11.13 5.71 29.52
CA ALA A 81 10.67 4.34 29.74
C ALA A 81 11.75 3.48 30.43
N ALA A 82 13.01 3.57 30.00
CA ALA A 82 14.13 2.85 30.61
C ALA A 82 14.36 3.28 32.07
N ILE A 83 14.26 4.58 32.38
CA ILE A 83 14.38 5.10 33.76
C ILE A 83 13.26 4.55 34.64
N ILE A 84 12.02 4.53 34.17
CA ILE A 84 10.87 3.99 34.91
C ILE A 84 11.09 2.51 35.23
N VAL A 85 11.50 1.71 34.24
CA VAL A 85 11.78 0.29 34.42
C VAL A 85 12.93 0.08 35.42
N ALA A 86 13.99 0.88 35.35
CA ALA A 86 15.11 0.78 36.29
C ALA A 86 14.72 1.13 37.72
N LEU A 87 13.88 2.16 37.92
CA LEU A 87 13.36 2.52 39.24
C LEU A 87 12.44 1.43 39.80
N MET A 88 11.57 0.87 38.97
CA MET A 88 10.70 -0.25 39.34
C MET A 88 11.51 -1.50 39.72
N TYR A 89 12.56 -1.81 38.96
CA TYR A 89 13.47 -2.91 39.29
C TYR A 89 14.22 -2.67 40.60
N ARG A 90 14.70 -1.44 40.82
CA ARG A 90 15.36 -1.05 42.06
C ARG A 90 14.43 -1.18 43.28
N SER A 91 13.16 -0.78 43.16
CA SER A 91 12.20 -0.92 44.27
C SER A 91 11.87 -2.38 44.56
N TYR A 92 11.77 -3.21 43.53
CA TYR A 92 11.49 -4.64 43.71
C TYR A 92 12.67 -5.41 44.31
N MET A 93 13.92 -5.04 43.99
CA MET A 93 15.13 -5.65 44.57
C MET A 93 15.55 -5.09 45.93
N SER A 94 14.93 -3.99 46.39
CA SER A 94 15.15 -3.46 47.73
C SER A 94 14.29 -4.11 48.81
N GLU A 95 13.35 -4.96 48.42
CA GLU A 95 12.66 -5.94 49.29
C GLU A 95 13.40 -7.28 49.27
#